data_AF-A0A7W1YCD3-F1
#
_entry.id   AF-A0A7W1YCD3-F1
#
_cell.length_a   1.000
_cell.length_b   1.000
_cell.length_c   1.000
_cell.angle_alpha   90.00
_cell.angle_beta   90.00
_cell.angle_gamma   90.00
#
_symmetry.space_group_name_H-M   'P 1'
#
loop_
_entity.id
_entity.type
_entity.pdbx_description
1 polymer ?
#
loop_
_entity_poly.entity_id
_entity_poly.type
_entity_poly.pdbx_seq_one_letter_code
_entity_poly.pdbx_strand_id
1 'polypeptide(L)'
;MLRAEFPSAPANWHTVLKPTVAPTLEIRVPQSGAVLYQAKTGAQLAVITHDNVIDHPLLSTLREGAFAPDEFPIFVTYNATEVDALGYHAAGFREDGAIENVFAYTSWLDGVDDLFTIPSPDAATLSHEVAETLHDPFTGDLTSLTRLWGDPFQHNRCFQSFIEVGDAVEDAPGRAVYHEQVIGHGAHAKVYTLQNEALLPWFERKSPSDALAGAYSFPDIWVLKGPAPYDCVQ
;
A
#
# COMPACT_ATOMS: atom_id res chain seq x y z
N MET A 1 14.86 -1.88 2.67
CA MET A 1 14.49 -3.05 3.50
C MET A 1 13.46 -2.53 4.48
N LEU A 2 12.19 -2.89 4.28
CA LEU A 2 11.09 -2.51 5.17
C LEU A 2 11.27 -3.27 6.49
N ARG A 3 11.19 -2.57 7.62
CA ARG A 3 11.15 -3.18 8.95
C ARG A 3 9.73 -3.06 9.47
N ALA A 4 9.01 -4.17 9.52
CA ALA A 4 7.80 -4.26 10.32
C ALA A 4 8.19 -4.51 11.78
N GLU A 5 7.62 -3.73 12.70
CA GLU A 5 7.88 -3.83 14.13
C GLU A 5 6.70 -4.52 14.80
N PHE A 6 6.92 -5.71 15.36
CA PHE A 6 5.90 -6.46 16.09
C PHE A 6 6.16 -6.38 17.60
N PRO A 7 5.11 -6.30 18.44
CA PRO A 7 5.25 -6.23 19.90
C PRO A 7 6.08 -7.36 20.51
N SER A 8 6.14 -8.52 19.83
CA SER A 8 6.95 -9.68 20.22
C SER A 8 7.72 -10.27 19.03
N ALA A 9 8.59 -9.49 18.39
CA ALA A 9 9.55 -10.02 17.43
C ALA A 9 10.94 -10.23 18.07
N PRO A 10 11.70 -11.26 17.68
CA PRO A 10 13.12 -11.38 18.01
C PRO A 10 13.92 -10.15 17.55
N ALA A 11 15.00 -9.83 18.24
CA ALA A 11 15.93 -8.79 17.79
C ALA A 11 16.43 -9.11 16.37
N ASN A 12 16.43 -8.10 15.48
CA ASN A 12 16.79 -8.19 14.05
C ASN A 12 15.86 -9.05 13.18
N TRP A 13 14.66 -9.35 13.65
CA TRP A 13 13.64 -9.92 12.78
C TRP A 13 13.31 -8.97 11.61
N HIS A 14 13.08 -9.54 10.44
CA HIS A 14 12.68 -8.83 9.23
C HIS A 14 11.91 -9.80 8.32
N THR A 15 10.87 -9.30 7.66
CA THR A 15 10.18 -10.05 6.60
C THR A 15 11.03 -10.05 5.34
N VAL A 16 11.27 -11.24 4.79
CA VAL A 16 11.91 -11.39 3.46
C VAL A 16 10.91 -12.00 2.51
N LEU A 17 10.44 -11.20 1.56
CA LEU A 17 9.64 -11.69 0.44
C LEU A 17 10.57 -12.24 -0.65
N LYS A 18 10.21 -13.39 -1.21
CA LYS A 18 10.92 -14.03 -2.33
C LYS A 18 9.99 -14.05 -3.55
N PRO A 19 10.02 -12.99 -4.38
CA PRO A 19 9.03 -12.86 -5.44
C PRO A 19 9.24 -13.90 -6.54
N THR A 20 8.13 -14.45 -7.02
CA THR A 20 8.01 -15.20 -8.26
C THR A 20 6.96 -14.51 -9.13
N VAL A 21 7.00 -14.74 -10.44
CA VAL A 21 6.01 -14.18 -11.37
C VAL A 21 5.08 -15.30 -11.81
N ALA A 22 3.82 -15.22 -11.42
CA ALA A 22 2.77 -16.14 -11.86
C ALA A 22 2.36 -15.85 -13.33
N PRO A 23 1.67 -16.78 -14.01
CA PRO A 23 1.05 -16.49 -15.31
C PRO A 23 0.10 -15.28 -15.24
N THR A 24 0.02 -14.53 -16.34
CA THR A 24 -0.89 -13.39 -16.45
C THR A 24 -2.35 -13.84 -16.36
N LEU A 25 -3.12 -13.17 -15.51
CA LEU A 25 -4.58 -13.28 -15.48
C LEU A 25 -5.19 -12.33 -16.51
N GLU A 26 -5.94 -12.86 -17.47
CA GLU A 26 -6.67 -12.02 -18.44
C GLU A 26 -8.03 -11.59 -17.87
N ILE A 27 -8.17 -10.28 -17.60
CA ILE A 27 -9.43 -9.67 -17.19
C ILE A 27 -10.02 -8.92 -18.40
N ARG A 28 -11.24 -9.28 -18.80
CA ARG A 28 -11.95 -8.60 -19.90
C ARG A 28 -12.82 -7.49 -19.34
N VAL A 29 -12.36 -6.25 -19.54
CA VAL A 29 -13.13 -5.06 -19.20
C VAL A 29 -14.20 -4.80 -20.28
N PRO A 30 -15.49 -4.69 -19.93
CA PRO A 30 -16.54 -4.30 -20.88
C PRO A 30 -16.26 -2.93 -21.50
N GLN A 31 -16.76 -2.65 -22.70
CA GLN A 31 -16.52 -1.37 -23.38
C GLN A 31 -17.03 -0.15 -22.58
N SER A 32 -18.07 -0.31 -21.76
CA SER A 32 -18.58 0.72 -20.84
C SER A 32 -17.98 0.64 -19.43
N GLY A 33 -17.08 -0.30 -19.19
CA GLY A 33 -16.49 -0.61 -17.88
C GLY A 33 -15.21 0.16 -17.57
N ALA A 34 -14.78 1.08 -18.44
CA ALA A 34 -13.62 1.94 -18.19
C ALA A 34 -13.78 3.32 -18.82
N VAL A 35 -13.17 4.31 -18.17
CA VAL A 35 -12.89 5.62 -18.76
C VAL A 35 -11.41 5.67 -19.12
N LEU A 36 -11.11 6.02 -20.37
CA LEU A 36 -9.74 6.17 -20.85
C LEU A 36 -9.31 7.63 -20.77
N TYR A 37 -8.16 7.85 -20.15
CA TYR A 37 -7.46 9.12 -20.10
C TYR A 37 -6.17 9.03 -20.92
N GLN A 38 -5.71 10.18 -21.39
CA GLN A 38 -4.45 10.29 -22.12
C GLN A 38 -3.59 11.37 -21.46
N ALA A 39 -2.40 10.97 -21.03
CA ALA A 39 -1.37 11.85 -20.50
C ALA A 39 -0.76 12.71 -21.61
N LYS A 40 -0.13 13.84 -21.25
CA LYS A 40 0.61 14.68 -22.21
C LYS A 40 1.74 13.94 -22.93
N THR A 41 2.28 12.90 -22.29
CA THR A 41 3.30 12.00 -22.87
C THR A 41 2.75 11.14 -24.02
N GLY A 42 1.42 11.03 -24.12
CA GLY A 42 0.72 10.11 -25.01
C GLY A 42 0.36 8.77 -24.37
N ALA A 43 0.86 8.48 -23.17
CA ALA A 43 0.48 7.29 -22.40
C ALA A 43 -1.03 7.29 -22.11
N GLN A 44 -1.64 6.11 -22.14
CA GLN A 44 -3.04 5.93 -21.80
C GLN A 44 -3.16 5.36 -20.40
N LEU A 45 -4.23 5.76 -19.71
CA LEU A 45 -4.65 5.27 -18.41
C LEU A 45 -6.10 4.79 -18.53
N ALA A 46 -6.41 3.61 -18.02
CA ALA A 46 -7.77 3.10 -17.89
C ALA A 46 -8.24 3.18 -16.44
N VAL A 47 -9.26 3.97 -16.16
CA VAL A 47 -9.95 3.93 -14.86
C VAL A 47 -11.16 3.01 -14.99
N ILE A 48 -11.11 1.85 -14.34
CA ILE A 48 -12.17 0.83 -14.37
C ILE A 48 -13.32 1.31 -13.50
N THR A 49 -14.51 1.46 -14.07
CA THR A 49 -15.62 2.20 -13.43
C THR A 49 -16.36 1.41 -12.36
N HIS A 50 -16.06 0.12 -12.21
CA HIS A 50 -16.67 -0.77 -11.23
C HIS A 50 -15.61 -1.74 -10.74
N ASP A 51 -15.34 -1.73 -9.43
CA ASP A 51 -14.25 -2.52 -8.80
C ASP A 51 -14.43 -4.03 -9.03
N ASN A 52 -15.70 -4.48 -9.08
CA ASN A 52 -16.03 -5.88 -9.34
C ASN A 52 -15.53 -6.44 -10.67
N VAL A 53 -15.12 -5.59 -11.62
CA VAL A 53 -14.47 -6.02 -12.87
C VAL A 53 -13.08 -6.59 -12.59
N ILE A 54 -12.37 -6.05 -11.60
CA ILE A 54 -11.07 -6.52 -11.14
C ILE A 54 -11.25 -7.50 -9.97
N ASP A 55 -11.96 -7.11 -8.91
CA ASP A 55 -12.10 -7.90 -7.67
C ASP A 55 -12.61 -9.31 -7.90
N HIS A 56 -13.67 -9.48 -8.70
CA HIS A 56 -14.29 -10.79 -8.87
C HIS A 56 -13.32 -11.82 -9.49
N PRO A 57 -12.61 -11.52 -10.59
CA PRO A 57 -11.54 -12.39 -11.09
C PRO A 57 -10.45 -12.71 -10.06
N LEU A 58 -9.99 -11.72 -9.28
CA LEU A 58 -8.96 -11.93 -8.26
C LEU A 58 -9.46 -12.88 -7.17
N LEU A 59 -10.62 -12.58 -6.60
CA LEU A 59 -11.26 -13.39 -5.57
C LEU A 59 -11.62 -14.79 -6.08
N SER A 60 -12.02 -14.96 -7.35
CA SER A 60 -12.26 -16.29 -7.93
C SER A 60 -10.97 -17.12 -7.96
N THR A 61 -9.87 -16.51 -8.38
CA THR A 61 -8.55 -17.15 -8.44
C THR A 61 -8.11 -17.61 -7.04
N LEU A 62 -8.33 -16.79 -6.01
CA LEU A 62 -8.06 -17.14 -4.61
C LEU A 62 -8.99 -18.27 -4.12
N ARG A 63 -10.29 -18.18 -4.42
CA ARG A 63 -11.30 -19.16 -4.02
C ARG A 63 -11.03 -20.55 -4.57
N GLU A 64 -10.56 -20.61 -5.81
CA GLU A 64 -10.17 -21.84 -6.52
C GLU A 64 -8.86 -22.45 -6.01
N GLY A 65 -8.17 -21.77 -5.09
CA GLY A 65 -6.93 -22.26 -4.48
C GLY A 65 -5.73 -22.20 -5.42
N ALA A 66 -5.70 -21.23 -6.35
CA ALA A 66 -4.59 -21.06 -7.29
C ALA A 66 -3.24 -20.76 -6.62
N PHE A 67 -3.27 -20.22 -5.40
CA PHE A 67 -2.11 -19.90 -4.58
C PHE A 67 -2.12 -20.70 -3.28
N ALA A 68 -0.95 -21.02 -2.74
CA ALA A 68 -0.84 -21.69 -1.46
C ALA A 68 -1.24 -20.76 -0.29
N PRO A 69 -1.62 -21.28 0.89
CA PRO A 69 -2.01 -20.44 2.04
C PRO A 69 -0.87 -19.55 2.58
N ASP A 70 0.38 -19.91 2.31
CA ASP A 70 1.58 -19.18 2.71
C ASP A 70 2.16 -18.29 1.58
N GLU A 71 1.43 -18.16 0.48
CA GLU A 71 1.75 -17.23 -0.60
C GLU A 71 0.96 -15.92 -0.43
N PHE A 72 1.65 -14.80 -0.66
CA PHE A 72 1.08 -13.46 -0.74
C PHE A 72 1.01 -13.03 -2.22
N PRO A 73 -0.09 -13.34 -2.93
CA PRO A 73 -0.29 -12.88 -4.30
C PRO A 73 -0.46 -11.36 -4.34
N ILE A 74 0.30 -10.73 -5.24
CA ILE A 74 0.19 -9.31 -5.57
C ILE A 74 -0.24 -9.21 -7.02
N PHE A 75 -1.46 -8.72 -7.25
CA PHE A 75 -2.00 -8.50 -8.58
C PHE A 75 -1.63 -7.10 -9.04
N VAL A 76 -1.01 -7.02 -10.23
CA VAL A 76 -0.51 -5.75 -10.76
C VAL A 76 -1.16 -5.48 -12.11
N THR A 77 -1.82 -4.33 -12.23
CA THR A 77 -2.27 -3.77 -13.51
C THR A 77 -1.25 -2.77 -14.03
N TYR A 78 -1.19 -2.60 -15.35
CA TYR A 78 -0.33 -1.59 -15.99
C TYR A 78 -1.19 -0.46 -16.53
N ASN A 79 -0.98 0.76 -16.06
CA ASN A 79 -1.76 1.95 -16.41
C ASN A 79 -3.27 1.70 -16.40
N ALA A 80 -3.73 0.91 -15.43
CA ALA A 80 -5.15 0.73 -15.16
C ALA A 80 -5.38 0.74 -13.66
N THR A 81 -6.44 1.40 -13.20
CA THR A 81 -6.79 1.55 -11.80
C THR A 81 -8.24 1.15 -11.59
N GLU A 82 -8.61 0.85 -10.36
CA GLU A 82 -10.03 0.86 -9.98
C GLU A 82 -10.53 2.31 -9.91
N VAL A 83 -11.84 2.49 -9.76
CA VAL A 83 -12.43 3.84 -9.78
C VAL A 83 -12.06 4.62 -8.51
N ASP A 84 -11.97 3.91 -7.39
CA ASP A 84 -11.80 4.52 -6.07
C ASP A 84 -10.45 4.15 -5.41
N ALA A 85 -9.61 3.34 -6.09
CA ALA A 85 -8.36 2.84 -5.54
C ALA A 85 -7.24 2.70 -6.59
N LEU A 86 -6.02 3.07 -6.18
CA LEU A 86 -4.79 2.80 -6.95
C LEU A 86 -4.15 1.48 -6.53
N GLY A 87 -4.40 1.06 -5.30
CA GLY A 87 -4.06 -0.22 -4.72
C GLY A 87 -4.98 -0.47 -3.53
N TYR A 88 -4.99 -1.72 -3.09
CA TYR A 88 -5.54 -2.12 -1.81
C TYR A 88 -4.92 -3.46 -1.42
N HIS A 89 -4.94 -3.77 -0.13
CA HIS A 89 -4.74 -5.13 0.36
C HIS A 89 -6.03 -5.67 0.96
N ALA A 90 -6.18 -6.98 0.92
CA ALA A 90 -7.39 -7.64 1.40
C ALA A 90 -7.14 -9.12 1.71
N ALA A 91 -8.14 -9.74 2.33
CA ALA A 91 -8.17 -11.17 2.58
C ALA A 91 -9.48 -11.80 2.07
N GLY A 92 -9.39 -13.04 1.57
CA GLY A 92 -10.53 -13.74 1.00
C GLY A 92 -10.55 -15.23 1.35
N PHE A 93 -11.69 -15.71 1.85
CA PHE A 93 -11.91 -17.13 2.10
C PHE A 93 -11.97 -17.96 0.82
N ARG A 94 -11.38 -19.15 0.87
CA ARG A 94 -11.55 -20.21 -0.12
C ARG A 94 -12.98 -20.75 -0.14
N GLU A 95 -13.30 -21.51 -1.18
CA GLU A 95 -14.63 -22.10 -1.34
C GLU A 95 -15.07 -22.97 -0.14
N ASP A 96 -14.11 -23.61 0.54
CA ASP A 96 -14.37 -24.42 1.74
C ASP A 96 -14.56 -23.60 3.03
N GLY A 97 -14.29 -22.28 2.99
CA GLY A 97 -14.34 -21.39 4.15
C GLY A 97 -13.29 -21.67 5.23
N ALA A 98 -12.34 -22.58 5.01
CA ALA A 98 -11.38 -23.01 6.02
C ALA A 98 -10.06 -22.27 5.93
N ILE A 99 -9.71 -21.79 4.74
CA ILE A 99 -8.48 -21.06 4.46
C ILE A 99 -8.85 -19.66 3.97
N GLU A 100 -8.20 -18.66 4.53
CA GLU A 100 -8.24 -17.28 4.07
C GLU A 100 -6.90 -16.93 3.44
N ASN A 101 -6.94 -16.44 2.20
CA ASN A 101 -5.76 -15.99 1.48
C ASN A 101 -5.68 -14.46 1.54
N VAL A 102 -4.53 -13.97 1.99
CA VAL A 102 -4.17 -12.55 1.98
C VAL A 102 -3.61 -12.18 0.61
N PHE A 103 -4.01 -11.04 0.05
CA PHE A 103 -3.57 -10.58 -1.25
C PHE A 103 -3.50 -9.05 -1.31
N ALA A 104 -2.84 -8.53 -2.32
CA ALA A 104 -2.88 -7.12 -2.65
C ALA A 104 -3.14 -6.92 -4.14
N TYR A 105 -3.81 -5.82 -4.47
CA TYR A 105 -3.94 -5.27 -5.80
C TYR A 105 -3.18 -3.94 -5.86
N THR A 106 -2.52 -3.67 -6.97
CA THR A 106 -1.85 -2.38 -7.17
C THR A 106 -1.71 -2.01 -8.64
N SER A 107 -1.76 -0.72 -8.92
CA SER A 107 -1.60 -0.17 -10.26
C SER A 107 -0.17 0.29 -10.46
N TRP A 108 0.51 -0.28 -11.46
CA TRP A 108 1.78 0.24 -11.96
C TRP A 108 1.53 1.39 -12.92
N LEU A 109 1.92 2.61 -12.51
CA LEU A 109 1.70 3.83 -13.28
C LEU A 109 2.99 4.26 -13.99
N ASP A 110 2.96 4.26 -15.33
CA ASP A 110 4.06 4.62 -16.22
C ASP A 110 3.67 5.74 -17.22
N GLY A 111 4.32 6.90 -17.08
CA GLY A 111 4.19 8.05 -17.99
C GLY A 111 2.88 8.83 -17.86
N VAL A 112 2.18 8.74 -16.73
CA VAL A 112 0.86 9.35 -16.47
C VAL A 112 0.88 10.40 -15.35
N ASP A 113 2.05 10.97 -15.03
CA ASP A 113 2.28 11.94 -13.94
C ASP A 113 1.43 13.22 -14.01
N ASP A 114 0.90 13.56 -15.19
CA ASP A 114 0.04 14.73 -15.32
C ASP A 114 -1.45 14.42 -15.12
N LEU A 115 -1.79 13.14 -14.96
CA LEU A 115 -3.14 12.66 -14.63
C LEU A 115 -3.30 12.41 -13.12
N PHE A 116 -2.22 12.12 -12.40
CA PHE A 116 -2.19 11.88 -10.96
C PHE A 116 -1.02 12.61 -10.29
N THR A 117 -1.13 12.93 -9.00
CA THR A 117 -0.06 13.59 -8.23
C THR A 117 1.09 12.65 -7.82
N ILE A 118 1.15 11.46 -8.41
CA ILE A 118 2.03 10.36 -8.06
C ILE A 118 3.15 10.24 -9.11
N PRO A 119 4.43 10.23 -8.69
CA PRO A 119 5.56 10.22 -9.61
C PRO A 119 5.82 8.84 -10.22
N SER A 120 5.99 8.80 -11.53
CA SER A 120 6.16 7.62 -12.38
C SER A 120 7.61 7.36 -12.80
N PRO A 121 8.06 6.10 -13.02
CA PRO A 121 7.33 4.85 -12.76
C PRO A 121 7.16 4.62 -11.26
N ASP A 122 5.92 4.33 -10.85
CA ASP A 122 5.60 4.38 -9.43
C ASP A 122 5.53 2.98 -8.80
N ALA A 123 6.30 2.81 -7.71
CA ALA A 123 6.17 1.68 -6.81
C ALA A 123 5.61 2.12 -5.44
N ALA A 124 5.16 3.38 -5.29
CA ALA A 124 4.66 3.90 -4.03
C ALA A 124 3.37 3.17 -3.63
N THR A 125 2.43 3.03 -4.57
CA THR A 125 1.20 2.22 -4.39
C THR A 125 1.54 0.80 -3.97
N LEU A 126 2.44 0.11 -4.68
CA LEU A 126 2.88 -1.24 -4.31
C LEU A 126 3.53 -1.28 -2.92
N SER A 127 4.38 -0.30 -2.60
CA SER A 127 5.09 -0.28 -1.32
C SER A 127 4.16 -0.01 -0.15
N HIS A 128 3.14 0.81 -0.36
CA HIS A 128 2.05 1.09 0.56
C HIS A 128 1.31 -0.22 0.87
N GLU A 129 0.75 -0.89 -0.15
CA GLU A 129 -0.03 -2.10 0.08
C GLU A 129 0.79 -3.22 0.71
N VAL A 130 2.06 -3.38 0.32
CA VAL A 130 2.95 -4.37 0.93
C VAL A 130 3.23 -4.02 2.40
N ALA A 131 3.43 -2.75 2.72
CA ALA A 131 3.67 -2.33 4.09
C ALA A 131 2.42 -2.59 4.96
N GLU A 132 1.25 -2.21 4.49
CA GLU A 132 0.00 -2.38 5.21
C GLU A 132 -0.38 -3.85 5.36
N THR A 133 -0.28 -4.65 4.29
CA THR A 133 -0.49 -6.10 4.37
C THR A 133 0.38 -6.76 5.45
N LEU A 134 1.63 -6.30 5.61
CA LEU A 134 2.52 -6.90 6.61
C LEU A 134 2.16 -6.51 8.05
N HIS A 135 1.44 -5.42 8.26
CA HIS A 135 1.04 -4.93 9.58
C HIS A 135 -0.42 -5.32 9.93
N ASP A 136 -1.33 -5.31 8.96
CA ASP A 136 -2.73 -5.74 9.11
C ASP A 136 -3.18 -6.63 7.93
N PRO A 137 -2.69 -7.87 7.83
CA PRO A 137 -2.96 -8.73 6.66
C PRO A 137 -4.42 -9.12 6.46
N PHE A 138 -5.30 -8.91 7.45
CA PHE A 138 -6.68 -9.38 7.41
C PHE A 138 -7.64 -8.20 7.46
N THR A 139 -8.32 -7.95 6.33
CA THR A 139 -9.38 -6.96 6.21
C THR A 139 -10.73 -7.55 6.67
N GLY A 140 -11.42 -6.97 7.66
CA GLY A 140 -12.73 -7.40 8.15
C GLY A 140 -12.86 -7.47 9.69
N ASP A 141 -13.55 -8.50 10.20
CA ASP A 141 -13.80 -8.70 11.64
C ASP A 141 -12.51 -8.89 12.49
N LEU A 142 -11.38 -9.14 11.81
CA LEU A 142 -10.05 -9.27 12.40
C LEU A 142 -9.18 -8.01 12.21
N THR A 143 -9.66 -7.00 11.50
CA THR A 143 -8.96 -5.72 11.30
C THR A 143 -8.75 -5.03 12.63
N SER A 144 -7.58 -4.41 12.75
CA SER A 144 -7.25 -3.62 13.92
C SER A 144 -8.02 -2.30 13.89
N LEU A 145 -9.22 -2.27 14.49
CA LEU A 145 -9.90 -1.00 14.78
C LEU A 145 -8.98 -0.14 15.65
N THR A 146 -8.52 0.97 15.08
CA THR A 146 -7.68 1.92 15.79
C THR A 146 -8.54 3.02 16.42
N ARG A 147 -7.95 3.84 17.30
CA ARG A 147 -8.63 5.04 17.81
C ARG A 147 -8.80 6.04 16.68
N LEU A 148 -9.69 7.02 16.82
CA LEU A 148 -9.70 8.15 15.89
C LEU A 148 -8.38 8.93 16.06
N TRP A 149 -7.57 9.00 15.01
CA TRP A 149 -6.30 9.73 15.01
C TRP A 149 -6.46 11.10 14.38
N GLY A 150 -5.63 12.03 14.83
CA GLY A 150 -5.55 13.35 14.23
C GLY A 150 -4.43 13.40 13.20
N ASP A 151 -4.72 13.96 12.04
CA ASP A 151 -3.77 14.07 10.95
C ASP A 151 -2.71 15.15 11.26
N PRO A 152 -1.42 14.77 11.43
CA PRO A 152 -0.35 15.71 11.73
C PRO A 152 -0.10 16.75 10.62
N PHE A 153 -0.61 16.53 9.40
CA PHE A 153 -0.46 17.41 8.25
C PHE A 153 -1.65 18.36 8.05
N GLN A 154 -2.83 18.06 8.61
CA GLN A 154 -4.03 18.89 8.54
C GLN A 154 -4.42 19.51 9.89
N HIS A 155 -3.48 20.16 10.57
CA HIS A 155 -3.73 20.81 11.87
C HIS A 155 -4.34 19.88 12.92
N ASN A 156 -3.97 18.59 12.88
CA ASN A 156 -4.46 17.58 13.80
C ASN A 156 -5.98 17.32 13.70
N ARG A 157 -6.58 17.55 12.53
CA ARG A 157 -7.99 17.25 12.29
C ARG A 157 -8.26 15.75 12.40
N CYS A 158 -9.42 15.39 12.93
CA CYS A 158 -9.84 13.99 12.96
C CYS A 158 -9.94 13.43 11.54
N PHE A 159 -9.22 12.33 11.30
CA PHE A 159 -9.06 11.74 9.98
C PHE A 159 -9.92 10.48 9.85
N GLN A 160 -9.44 9.34 10.36
CA GLN A 160 -10.18 8.08 10.35
C GLN A 160 -9.83 7.17 11.54
N SER A 161 -10.62 6.11 11.74
CA SER A 161 -10.47 5.10 12.80
C SER A 161 -9.99 3.73 12.29
N PHE A 162 -9.61 3.65 11.01
CA PHE A 162 -9.03 2.47 10.38
C PHE A 162 -7.64 2.81 9.82
N ILE A 163 -6.90 3.67 10.53
CA ILE A 163 -5.60 4.11 10.03
C ILE A 163 -4.63 2.93 9.95
N GLU A 164 -4.01 2.78 8.79
CA GLU A 164 -2.95 1.83 8.52
C GLU A 164 -1.59 2.55 8.47
N VAL A 165 -0.51 1.84 8.17
CA VAL A 165 0.84 2.43 8.24
C VAL A 165 1.07 3.51 7.18
N GLY A 166 0.45 3.38 6.00
CA GLY A 166 0.58 4.30 4.88
C GLY A 166 -0.33 5.52 5.05
N ASP A 167 -1.55 5.29 5.52
CA ASP A 167 -2.57 6.31 5.82
C ASP A 167 -2.04 7.49 6.65
N ALA A 168 -1.13 7.22 7.59
CA ALA A 168 -0.59 8.23 8.51
C ALA A 168 0.14 9.39 7.81
N VAL A 169 0.50 9.24 6.54
CA VAL A 169 1.17 10.27 5.75
C VAL A 169 0.46 10.62 4.45
N GLU A 170 -0.67 10.00 4.10
CA GLU A 170 -1.32 10.20 2.79
C GLU A 170 -1.72 11.65 2.51
N ASP A 171 -2.20 12.36 3.54
CA ASP A 171 -2.58 13.78 3.45
C ASP A 171 -1.37 14.74 3.53
N ALA A 172 -0.15 14.22 3.64
CA ALA A 172 1.06 15.02 3.63
C ALA A 172 1.33 15.63 2.25
N PRO A 173 2.11 16.73 2.15
CA PRO A 173 2.61 17.20 0.86
C PRO A 173 3.38 16.07 0.16
N GLY A 174 3.20 15.86 -1.15
CA GLY A 174 3.77 14.71 -1.88
C GLY A 174 5.28 14.45 -1.66
N ARG A 175 6.08 15.49 -1.41
CA ARG A 175 7.51 15.36 -1.04
C ARG A 175 7.79 14.67 0.32
N ALA A 176 6.76 14.53 1.15
CA ALA A 176 6.77 13.88 2.45
C ALA A 176 6.06 12.51 2.38
N VAL A 177 5.10 12.35 1.48
CA VAL A 177 4.53 11.04 1.14
C VAL A 177 5.61 10.16 0.50
N TYR A 178 6.32 10.70 -0.49
CA TYR A 178 7.17 9.90 -1.37
C TYR A 178 8.66 10.01 -1.07
N HIS A 179 9.35 8.87 -1.18
CA HIS A 179 10.79 8.75 -1.07
C HIS A 179 11.38 8.07 -2.31
N GLU A 180 12.35 8.72 -2.95
CA GLU A 180 13.07 8.14 -4.08
C GLU A 180 14.15 7.16 -3.59
N GLN A 181 14.09 5.92 -4.06
CA GLN A 181 15.09 4.90 -3.83
C GLN A 181 15.78 4.48 -5.13
N VAL A 182 17.11 4.54 -5.14
CA VAL A 182 17.93 4.01 -6.24
C VAL A 182 18.20 2.53 -6.02
N ILE A 183 17.79 1.69 -6.98
CA ILE A 183 18.04 0.25 -7.00
C ILE A 183 18.96 -0.10 -8.17
N GLY A 184 19.96 -0.94 -7.90
CA GLY A 184 20.96 -1.38 -8.89
C GLY A 184 22.21 -0.50 -8.92
N HIS A 185 23.09 -0.74 -9.90
CA HIS A 185 24.37 -0.05 -10.05
C HIS A 185 24.68 0.28 -11.51
N GLY A 186 25.42 1.37 -11.73
CA GLY A 186 25.89 1.78 -13.05
C GLY A 186 24.74 2.07 -14.03
N ALA A 187 24.86 1.58 -15.26
CA ALA A 187 23.87 1.79 -16.32
C ALA A 187 22.50 1.11 -16.07
N HIS A 188 22.42 0.23 -15.06
CA HIS A 188 21.19 -0.47 -14.68
C HIS A 188 20.52 0.11 -13.44
N ALA A 189 21.07 1.21 -12.88
CA ALA A 189 20.42 1.89 -11.78
C ALA A 189 19.05 2.42 -12.21
N LYS A 190 18.03 2.16 -11.39
CA LYS A 190 16.66 2.63 -11.54
C LYS A 190 16.26 3.39 -10.28
N VAL A 191 15.52 4.47 -10.46
CA VAL A 191 14.88 5.18 -9.36
C VAL A 191 13.46 4.65 -9.25
N TYR A 192 13.07 4.24 -8.06
CA TYR A 192 11.71 3.89 -7.71
C TYR A 192 11.23 4.86 -6.64
N THR A 193 9.97 5.20 -6.69
CA THR A 193 9.32 5.93 -5.60
C THR A 193 8.72 4.92 -4.62
N LEU A 194 8.94 5.13 -3.33
CA LEU A 194 8.27 4.42 -2.24
C LEU A 194 7.43 5.40 -1.44
N GLN A 195 6.38 4.91 -0.79
CA GLN A 195 5.68 5.67 0.24
C GLN A 195 6.45 5.60 1.57
N ASN A 196 6.36 6.68 2.35
CA ASN A 196 6.78 6.67 3.74
C ASN A 196 5.69 6.04 4.59
N GLU A 197 6.10 5.21 5.53
CA GLU A 197 5.21 4.46 6.41
C GLU A 197 5.42 4.92 7.85
N ALA A 198 4.34 5.00 8.62
CA ALA A 198 4.43 5.18 10.06
C ALA A 198 5.00 3.91 10.73
N LEU A 199 5.90 4.11 11.69
CA LEU A 199 6.45 3.04 12.52
C LEU A 199 5.61 2.83 13.78
N LEU A 200 5.71 1.65 14.39
CA LEU A 200 4.96 1.29 15.61
C LEU A 200 5.06 2.35 16.74
N PRO A 201 6.21 2.99 17.03
CA PRO A 201 6.30 4.05 18.03
C PRO A 201 5.38 5.26 17.78
N TRP A 202 4.99 5.51 16.53
CA TRP A 202 4.03 6.56 16.19
C TRP A 202 2.65 6.22 16.75
N PHE A 203 2.18 4.99 16.48
CA PHE A 203 0.91 4.45 16.98
C PHE A 203 0.92 4.24 18.49
N GLU A 204 2.01 3.70 19.06
CA GLU A 204 2.14 3.49 20.52
C GLU A 204 2.30 4.78 21.31
N ARG A 205 2.46 5.91 20.61
CA ARG A 205 2.69 7.24 21.19
C ARG A 205 3.94 7.29 22.07
N LYS A 206 4.95 6.53 21.68
CA LYS A 206 6.15 6.32 22.49
C LYS A 206 7.11 7.48 22.32
N SER A 207 7.55 8.07 23.43
CA SER A 207 8.49 9.19 23.42
C SER A 207 9.54 9.03 24.54
N PRO A 208 10.84 8.92 24.21
CA PRO A 208 11.40 8.86 22.85
C PRO A 208 11.04 7.55 22.13
N SER A 209 10.98 7.56 20.80
CA SER A 209 10.88 6.34 19.98
C SER A 209 12.07 5.41 20.24
N ASP A 210 11.81 4.11 20.33
CA ASP A 210 12.83 3.07 20.40
C ASP A 210 13.09 2.36 19.07
N ALA A 211 12.46 2.82 17.98
CA ALA A 211 12.83 2.43 16.63
C ALA A 211 14.25 2.93 16.28
N LEU A 212 14.79 2.43 15.18
CA LEU A 212 16.13 2.80 14.73
C LEU A 212 16.26 4.33 14.57
N ALA A 213 17.29 4.90 15.20
CA ALA A 213 17.56 6.34 15.22
C ALA A 213 16.45 7.22 15.85
N GLY A 214 15.55 6.63 16.64
CA GLY A 214 14.43 7.35 17.26
C GLY A 214 13.36 7.80 16.24
N ALA A 215 13.28 7.11 15.10
CA ALA A 215 12.37 7.43 14.01
C ALA A 215 10.91 7.12 14.35
N TYR A 216 9.99 7.82 13.69
CA TYR A 216 8.54 7.52 13.69
C TYR A 216 8.03 7.17 12.30
N SER A 217 8.86 7.32 11.26
CA SER A 217 8.56 6.96 9.88
C SER A 217 9.78 6.36 9.19
N PHE A 218 9.54 5.61 8.13
CA PHE A 218 10.56 5.03 7.25
C PHE A 218 10.04 5.03 5.79
N PRO A 219 10.86 5.19 4.75
CA PRO A 219 12.32 5.34 4.77
C PRO A 219 12.84 6.69 5.25
N ASP A 220 12.05 7.76 5.17
CA ASP A 220 12.44 9.09 5.64
C ASP A 220 12.01 9.32 7.10
N ILE A 221 13.00 9.40 7.98
CA ILE A 221 12.82 9.60 9.43
C ILE A 221 12.34 11.02 9.80
N TRP A 222 12.28 11.94 8.83
CA TRP A 222 11.93 13.35 9.06
C TRP A 222 10.48 13.69 8.71
N VAL A 223 9.72 12.73 8.16
CA VAL A 223 8.32 12.89 7.81
C VAL A 223 7.47 12.96 9.07
N LEU A 224 7.48 11.91 9.88
CA LEU A 224 6.86 11.89 11.20
C LEU A 224 7.94 12.19 12.25
N LYS A 225 7.83 13.37 12.89
CA LYS A 225 8.86 13.88 13.82
C LYS A 225 8.59 13.57 15.29
N GLY A 226 7.47 12.91 15.57
CA GLY A 226 7.00 12.63 16.92
C GLY A 226 5.87 11.62 16.89
N PRO A 227 5.41 11.17 18.07
CA PRO A 227 4.29 10.25 18.18
C PRO A 227 3.00 10.86 17.63
N ALA A 228 2.03 10.01 17.32
CA ALA A 228 0.70 10.46 16.94
C ALA A 228 0.07 11.38 18.03
N PRO A 229 -0.68 12.43 17.66
CA PRO A 229 -1.31 13.36 18.60
C PRO A 229 -2.39 12.72 19.50
N TYR A 230 -2.45 13.07 20.79
CA TYR A 230 -3.32 12.45 21.81
C TYR A 230 -4.81 12.51 21.47
N ASP A 231 -5.25 13.68 21.06
CA ASP A 231 -6.61 13.96 20.65
C ASP A 231 -6.56 14.52 19.23
N CYS A 232 -7.62 14.32 18.46
CA CYS A 232 -7.83 15.01 17.20
C CYS A 232 -8.81 16.17 17.38
N VAL A 233 -8.72 17.17 16.52
CA VAL A 233 -9.62 18.33 16.49
C VAL A 233 -10.75 18.04 15.51
N GLN A 234 -12.00 18.13 15.98
CA GLN A 234 -13.18 18.06 15.10
C GLN A 234 -13.36 19.34 14.28
#